data_AF-A0A8K1CMA9-F1
#
_entry.id   AF-A0A8K1CMA9-F1
#
_cell.length_a   1.000
_cell.length_b   1.000
_cell.length_c   1.000
_cell.angle_alpha   90.00
_cell.angle_beta   90.00
_cell.angle_gamma   90.00
#
_symmetry.space_group_name_H-M   'P 1'
#
loop_
_entity.id
_entity.type
_entity.pdbx_description
1 polymer ?
#
loop_
_entity_poly.entity_id
_entity_poly.type
_entity_poly.pdbx_seq_one_letter_code
_entity_poly.pdbx_strand_id
1 'polypeptide(L)'
;MTERGCACVEAETARDERLAVWRDVCTKFFYETDPRAKQVLEYFESTSVDQVVIQTETGTPEEAAIQDLVTRVGLLACAIPDHQTARSDWILALERVKNDVRKGYHQHIARQKYQEFDTRVRARQSTNYELVQDDSGIERLVLRALEAYVRSADAQAHTLQQIDSFVHEFGTDFATHPFFAGLHQVLMVNATSATVTAWKMSDAVLVESGPRFVEEALKLLVNVLNFGHQSPGTPSSSQSSTVEVRSRLWLIDPYMSDAEILSILKHLPPAGRLQARPTDSVQATDVPRPNARGEHDEQQSFFQRWCVIL
;
A
#
# COMPACT_ATOMS: atom_id res chain seq x y z
N MET A 1 35.36 29.50 41.12
CA MET A 1 34.08 28.78 41.13
C MET A 1 34.30 27.50 40.35
N THR A 2 34.25 26.38 41.05
CA THR A 2 34.69 25.06 40.60
C THR A 2 33.76 24.47 39.55
N GLU A 3 34.37 23.98 38.46
CA GLU A 3 33.84 23.09 37.42
C GLU A 3 33.31 21.77 38.00
N ARG A 4 32.25 21.81 38.82
CA ARG A 4 31.50 20.60 39.18
C ARG A 4 30.32 20.45 38.24
N GLY A 5 30.46 19.51 37.31
CA GLY A 5 29.36 18.70 36.77
C GLY A 5 28.25 19.47 36.06
N CYS A 6 28.56 20.15 34.95
CA CYS A 6 27.48 20.42 34.01
C CYS A 6 27.08 19.11 33.35
N ALA A 7 25.78 18.75 33.41
CA ALA A 7 25.22 17.60 32.72
C ALA A 7 25.48 17.58 31.21
N CYS A 8 25.88 18.73 30.64
CA CYS A 8 26.29 18.94 29.26
C CYS A 8 27.74 18.55 28.95
N VAL A 9 28.67 18.66 29.90
CA VAL A 9 30.08 18.25 29.76
C VAL A 9 30.22 16.76 30.07
N GLU A 10 29.46 16.27 31.04
CA GLU A 10 29.30 14.82 31.28
C GLU A 10 28.49 14.12 30.16
N ALA A 11 27.80 14.88 29.30
CA ALA A 11 27.07 14.32 28.16
C ALA A 11 28.01 13.79 27.07
N GLU A 12 29.23 14.32 26.98
CA GLU A 12 30.16 13.94 25.92
C GLU A 12 30.82 12.58 26.18
N THR A 13 31.11 12.27 27.45
CA THR A 13 31.66 10.97 27.86
C THR A 13 30.63 9.84 27.87
N ALA A 14 29.35 10.15 28.11
CA ALA A 14 28.24 9.19 28.07
C ALA A 14 27.40 9.28 26.79
N ARG A 15 27.92 9.92 25.73
CA ARG A 15 27.15 10.26 24.53
C ARG A 15 26.44 9.07 23.92
N ASP A 16 27.14 7.96 23.71
CA ASP A 16 26.60 6.76 23.08
C ASP A 16 25.51 6.11 23.93
N GLU A 17 25.68 6.06 25.26
CA GLU A 17 24.68 5.55 26.19
C GLU A 17 23.41 6.41 26.16
N ARG A 18 23.55 7.74 26.16
CA ARG A 18 22.40 8.66 26.08
C ARG A 18 21.69 8.56 24.73
N LEU A 19 22.42 8.43 23.63
CA LEU A 19 21.83 8.18 22.30
C LEU A 19 21.13 6.82 22.25
N ALA A 20 21.60 5.80 22.96
CA ALA A 20 20.92 4.52 23.09
C ALA A 20 19.61 4.64 23.88
N VAL A 21 19.61 5.37 24.99
CA VAL A 21 18.37 5.68 25.75
C VAL A 21 17.38 6.46 24.89
N TRP A 22 17.84 7.46 24.15
CA TRP A 22 16.98 8.22 23.23
C TRP A 22 16.41 7.36 22.10
N ARG A 23 17.22 6.46 21.54
CA ARG A 23 16.76 5.49 20.54
C ARG A 23 15.67 4.59 21.11
N ASP A 24 15.80 4.11 22.35
CA ASP A 24 14.76 3.32 23.03
C ASP A 24 13.46 4.11 23.22
N VAL A 25 13.55 5.37 23.66
CA VAL A 25 12.39 6.27 23.77
C VAL A 25 11.71 6.43 22.40
N CYS A 26 12.47 6.73 21.35
CA CYS A 26 11.93 6.86 19.99
C CYS A 26 11.28 5.55 19.52
N THR A 27 11.90 4.39 19.78
CA THR A 27 11.34 3.09 19.43
C THR A 27 10.01 2.84 20.13
N LYS A 28 9.93 3.05 21.45
CA LYS A 28 8.69 2.89 22.23
C LYS A 28 7.59 3.84 21.76
N PHE A 29 7.95 5.07 21.41
CA PHE A 29 7.00 6.02 20.84
C PHE A 29 6.44 5.54 19.49
N PHE A 30 7.31 5.22 18.53
CA PHE A 30 6.88 4.88 17.17
C PHE A 30 6.25 3.49 17.05
N TYR A 31 6.80 2.47 17.73
CA TYR A 31 6.38 1.08 17.57
C TYR A 31 5.38 0.59 18.62
N GLU A 32 5.43 1.13 19.84
CA GLU A 32 4.65 0.61 20.97
C GLU A 32 3.54 1.57 21.41
N THR A 33 3.50 2.79 20.89
CA THR A 33 2.55 3.84 21.29
C THR A 33 2.65 4.18 22.80
N ASP A 34 3.87 4.09 23.35
CA ASP A 34 4.10 4.31 24.78
C ASP A 34 3.80 5.77 25.19
N PRO A 35 2.89 6.01 26.16
CA PRO A 35 2.48 7.35 26.55
C PRO A 35 3.57 8.17 27.25
N ARG A 36 4.52 7.52 27.93
CA ARG A 36 5.67 8.20 28.58
C ARG A 36 6.69 8.61 27.54
N ALA A 37 6.98 7.74 26.57
CA ALA A 37 7.86 8.07 25.46
C ALA A 37 7.32 9.26 24.65
N LYS A 38 6.00 9.32 24.45
CA LYS A 38 5.33 10.48 23.85
C LYS A 38 5.61 11.78 24.61
N GLN A 39 5.45 11.79 25.94
CA GLN A 39 5.69 13.00 26.74
C GLN A 39 7.15 13.47 26.72
N VAL A 40 8.12 12.55 26.74
CA VAL A 40 9.55 12.90 26.58
C VAL A 40 9.83 13.46 25.19
N LEU A 41 9.17 12.94 24.15
CA LEU A 41 9.33 13.43 22.78
C LEU A 41 8.68 14.82 22.60
N GLU A 42 7.51 15.07 23.21
CA GLU A 42 6.90 16.40 23.28
C GLU A 42 7.81 17.41 24.01
N TYR A 43 8.46 16.99 25.10
CA TYR A 43 9.47 17.80 25.78
C TYR A 43 10.63 18.15 24.83
N PHE A 44 11.15 17.17 24.08
CA PHE A 44 12.20 17.41 23.10
C PHE A 44 11.77 18.42 22.02
N GLU A 45 10.56 18.28 21.46
CA GLU A 45 10.02 19.24 20.48
C GLU A 45 9.83 20.64 21.08
N SER A 46 9.44 20.77 22.35
CA SER A 46 9.37 22.09 23.01
C SER A 46 10.75 22.71 23.21
N THR A 47 11.77 21.88 23.41
CA THR A 47 13.16 22.29 23.60
C THR A 47 13.84 22.70 22.29
N SER A 48 13.37 22.20 21.15
CA SER A 48 13.90 22.56 19.82
C SER A 48 13.33 23.88 19.26
N VAL A 49 12.24 24.40 19.84
CA VAL A 49 11.53 25.61 19.39
C VAL A 49 11.75 26.83 20.33
N ASP A 50 12.76 26.77 21.23
CA ASP A 50 13.05 27.80 22.23
C ASP A 50 11.85 28.19 23.12
N GLN A 51 10.87 27.29 23.28
CA GLN A 51 9.77 27.53 24.22
C GLN A 51 10.25 27.23 25.64
N VAL A 52 9.93 28.14 26.56
CA VAL A 52 10.26 28.01 27.99
C VAL A 52 9.58 26.75 28.53
N VAL A 53 10.37 25.71 28.78
CA VAL A 53 9.88 24.53 29.47
C VAL A 53 9.68 24.90 30.95
N ILE A 54 8.42 25.03 31.34
CA ILE A 54 8.03 25.17 32.74
C ILE A 54 8.25 23.81 33.41
N GLN A 55 9.25 23.71 34.27
CA GLN A 55 9.44 22.54 35.13
C GLN A 55 8.24 22.48 36.07
N THR A 56 7.34 21.52 35.86
CA THR A 56 6.25 21.25 36.80
C THR A 56 6.85 20.63 38.06
N GLU A 57 6.40 21.12 39.22
CA GLU A 57 6.74 20.56 40.52
C GLU A 57 6.34 19.08 40.53
N THR A 58 7.29 18.20 40.89
CA THR A 58 7.15 16.74 40.87
C THR A 58 6.08 16.31 41.87
N GLY A 59 4.85 16.08 41.41
CA GLY A 59 3.73 15.67 42.25
C GLY A 59 3.47 14.17 42.20
N THR A 60 3.75 13.51 41.07
CA THR A 60 3.42 12.10 40.84
C THR A 60 4.66 11.24 40.55
N PRO A 61 4.62 9.93 40.87
CA PRO A 61 5.69 8.98 40.51
C PRO A 61 5.96 8.89 39.00
N GLU A 62 4.94 9.18 38.19
CA GLU A 62 5.04 9.16 36.73
C GLU A 62 5.79 10.38 36.18
N GLU A 63 5.50 11.57 36.68
CA GLU A 63 6.27 12.79 36.38
C GLU A 63 7.73 12.65 36.80
N ALA A 64 8.00 12.01 37.94
CA ALA A 64 9.37 11.73 38.38
C ALA A 64 10.11 10.79 37.41
N ALA A 65 9.44 9.77 36.88
CA ALA A 65 10.02 8.85 35.89
C ALA A 65 10.29 9.53 34.53
N ILE A 66 9.41 10.44 34.11
CA ILE A 66 9.60 11.25 32.89
C ILE A 66 10.77 12.21 33.10
N GLN A 67 10.84 12.87 34.25
CA GLN A 67 11.94 13.78 34.57
C GLN A 67 13.28 13.06 34.64
N ASP A 68 13.33 11.83 35.16
CA ASP A 68 14.52 10.96 35.11
C ASP A 68 14.93 10.69 33.66
N LEU A 69 14.00 10.31 32.78
CA LEU A 69 14.28 10.08 31.36
C LEU A 69 14.77 11.36 30.64
N VAL A 70 14.12 12.50 30.85
CA VAL A 70 14.53 13.82 30.33
C VAL A 70 15.96 14.16 30.77
N THR A 71 16.29 13.86 32.03
CA THR A 71 17.63 14.06 32.60
C THR A 71 18.65 13.13 31.96
N ARG A 72 18.34 11.83 31.86
CA ARG A 72 19.22 10.80 31.28
C ARG A 72 19.50 11.04 29.81
N VAL A 73 18.52 11.52 29.04
CA VAL A 73 18.71 11.92 27.64
C VAL A 73 19.46 13.27 27.52
N GLY A 74 19.54 14.06 28.60
CA GLY A 74 20.24 15.34 28.60
C GLY A 74 19.45 16.45 27.89
N LEU A 75 18.13 16.46 28.03
CA LEU A 75 17.24 17.49 27.47
C LEU A 75 17.12 18.74 28.36
N LEU A 76 17.58 18.66 29.60
CA LEU A 76 17.55 19.78 30.54
C LEU A 76 18.41 20.95 30.06
N ALA A 77 17.93 22.16 30.32
CA ALA A 77 18.64 23.36 29.92
C ALA A 77 19.95 23.56 30.69
N CYS A 78 21.01 23.87 29.95
CA CYS A 78 22.25 24.33 30.54
C CYS A 78 22.21 25.86 30.71
N ALA A 79 22.43 26.33 31.94
CA ALA A 79 22.47 27.76 32.25
C ALA A 79 23.83 28.43 31.95
N ILE A 80 24.83 27.67 31.45
CA ILE A 80 26.17 28.19 31.16
C ILE A 80 26.18 28.70 29.70
N PRO A 81 26.40 30.01 29.47
CA PRO A 81 26.31 30.61 28.13
C PRO A 81 27.25 29.96 27.10
N ASP A 82 28.45 29.57 27.50
CA ASP A 82 29.47 29.01 26.60
C ASP A 82 29.14 27.57 26.14
N HIS A 83 28.09 26.95 26.68
CA HIS A 83 27.67 25.59 26.33
C HIS A 83 26.51 25.53 25.32
N GLN A 84 26.08 26.68 24.78
CA GLN A 84 24.99 26.74 23.79
C GLN A 84 25.30 25.92 22.54
N THR A 85 26.53 26.03 22.00
CA THR A 85 26.95 25.25 20.81
C THR A 85 26.90 23.75 21.06
N ALA A 86 27.47 23.29 22.18
CA ALA A 86 27.45 21.87 22.56
C ALA A 86 26.02 21.34 22.74
N ARG A 87 25.11 22.16 23.28
CA ARG A 87 23.70 21.82 23.39
C ARG A 87 23.03 21.71 22.02
N SER A 88 23.26 22.66 21.11
CA SER A 88 22.72 22.60 19.75
C SER A 88 23.20 21.36 19.01
N ASP A 89 24.49 21.02 19.11
CA ASP A 89 25.06 19.80 18.52
C ASP A 89 24.45 18.52 19.11
N TRP A 90 24.10 18.55 20.41
CA TRP A 90 23.40 17.45 21.07
C TRP A 90 21.97 17.29 20.56
N ILE A 91 21.19 18.38 20.48
CA ILE A 91 19.83 18.36 19.94
C ILE A 91 19.83 17.85 18.48
N LEU A 92 20.79 18.28 17.66
CA LEU A 92 20.95 17.78 16.29
C LEU A 92 21.25 16.27 16.24
N ALA A 93 22.04 15.75 17.18
CA ALA A 93 22.33 14.32 17.26
C ALA A 93 21.08 13.51 17.65
N LEU A 94 20.29 14.01 18.61
CA LEU A 94 19.00 13.42 18.98
C LEU A 94 18.03 13.44 17.79
N GLU A 95 17.97 14.53 17.04
CA GLU A 95 17.12 14.66 15.85
C GLU A 95 17.49 13.64 14.76
N ARG A 96 18.79 13.39 14.53
CA ARG A 96 19.25 12.34 13.60
C ARG A 96 18.76 10.96 14.03
N VAL A 97 18.93 10.61 15.31
CA VAL A 97 18.46 9.33 15.85
C VAL A 97 16.94 9.21 15.74
N LYS A 98 16.18 10.27 16.07
CA LYS A 98 14.72 10.30 15.92
C LYS A 98 14.30 10.02 14.48
N ASN A 99 14.94 10.69 13.52
CA ASN A 99 14.65 10.52 12.10
C ASN A 99 15.05 9.15 11.56
N ASP A 100 16.16 8.58 12.03
CA ASP A 100 16.58 7.22 11.70
C ASP A 100 15.57 6.17 12.20
N VAL A 101 15.12 6.28 13.46
CA VAL A 101 14.09 5.39 14.03
C VAL A 101 12.76 5.56 13.29
N ARG A 102 12.33 6.80 13.03
CA ARG A 102 11.11 7.12 12.27
C ARG A 102 11.15 6.54 10.85
N LYS A 103 12.30 6.65 10.18
CA LYS A 103 12.51 6.04 8.86
C LYS A 103 12.39 4.52 8.92
N GLY A 104 13.01 3.88 9.92
CA GLY A 104 12.87 2.45 10.16
C GLY A 104 11.42 2.02 10.42
N TYR A 105 10.69 2.80 11.22
CA TYR A 105 9.27 2.56 11.50
C TYR A 105 8.42 2.63 10.23
N HIS A 106 8.57 3.68 9.42
CA HIS A 106 7.84 3.79 8.14
C HIS A 106 8.16 2.64 7.19
N GLN A 107 9.41 2.18 7.14
CA GLN A 107 9.79 0.99 6.37
C GLN A 107 9.15 -0.28 6.92
N HIS A 108 9.07 -0.44 8.24
CA HIS A 108 8.42 -1.57 8.90
C HIS A 108 6.91 -1.61 8.57
N ILE A 109 6.21 -0.48 8.75
CA ILE A 109 4.77 -0.36 8.44
C ILE A 109 4.51 -0.59 6.96
N ALA A 110 5.30 0.00 6.07
CA ALA A 110 5.15 -0.24 4.64
C ALA A 110 5.35 -1.72 4.31
N ARG A 111 6.40 -2.36 4.83
CA ARG A 111 6.63 -3.81 4.63
C ARG A 111 5.44 -4.64 5.11
N GLN A 112 4.88 -4.35 6.28
CA GLN A 112 3.70 -5.04 6.79
C GLN A 112 2.50 -4.89 5.85
N LYS A 113 2.22 -3.66 5.36
CA LYS A 113 1.12 -3.41 4.41
C LYS A 113 1.27 -4.22 3.12
N TYR A 114 2.46 -4.24 2.52
CA TYR A 114 2.70 -5.01 1.28
C TYR A 114 2.68 -6.52 1.53
N GLN A 115 3.16 -7.02 2.67
CA GLN A 115 3.07 -8.44 3.04
C GLN A 115 1.62 -8.89 3.28
N GLU A 116 0.83 -8.05 3.95
CA GLU A 116 -0.59 -8.31 4.17
C GLU A 116 -1.34 -8.33 2.83
N PHE A 117 -1.07 -7.37 1.96
CA PHE A 117 -1.62 -7.34 0.61
C PHE A 117 -1.26 -8.62 -0.17
N ASP A 118 0.02 -9.01 -0.19
CA ASP A 118 0.47 -10.24 -0.87
C ASP A 118 -0.26 -11.48 -0.35
N THR A 119 -0.42 -11.58 0.97
CA THR A 119 -1.15 -12.69 1.61
C THR A 119 -2.61 -12.71 1.15
N ARG A 120 -3.29 -11.56 1.15
CA ARG A 120 -4.69 -11.44 0.74
C ARG A 120 -4.89 -11.76 -0.75
N VAL A 121 -3.98 -11.28 -1.61
CA VAL A 121 -4.02 -11.57 -3.05
C VAL A 121 -3.80 -13.05 -3.33
N ARG A 122 -2.82 -13.70 -2.68
CA ARG A 122 -2.55 -15.13 -2.85
C ARG A 122 -3.71 -16.02 -2.36
N ALA A 123 -4.50 -15.54 -1.40
CA ALA A 123 -5.69 -16.25 -0.94
C ALA A 123 -6.86 -16.20 -1.94
N ARG A 124 -6.72 -15.46 -3.05
CA ARG A 124 -7.75 -15.33 -4.11
C ARG A 124 -7.16 -15.73 -5.44
N GLN A 125 -7.93 -16.43 -6.25
CA GLN A 125 -7.58 -16.69 -7.64
C GLN A 125 -8.86 -16.75 -8.47
N SER A 126 -8.75 -16.36 -9.75
CA SER A 126 -9.82 -16.55 -10.72
C SER A 126 -10.22 -18.02 -10.81
N THR A 127 -11.50 -18.25 -11.06
CA THR A 127 -12.02 -19.60 -11.31
C THR A 127 -11.65 -20.13 -12.68
N ASN A 128 -11.18 -19.29 -13.60
CA ASN A 128 -10.80 -19.67 -14.97
C ASN A 128 -9.29 -19.85 -15.13
N TYR A 129 -8.52 -19.53 -14.10
CA TYR A 129 -7.08 -19.74 -14.09
C TYR A 129 -6.65 -20.68 -12.97
N GLU A 130 -5.50 -21.32 -13.16
CA GLU A 130 -4.79 -22.03 -12.11
C GLU A 130 -3.31 -21.66 -12.13
N LEU A 131 -2.72 -21.55 -10.93
CA LEU A 131 -1.28 -21.40 -10.79
C LEU A 131 -0.64 -22.78 -10.80
N VAL A 132 0.21 -23.01 -11.80
CA VAL A 132 0.99 -24.23 -11.94
C VAL A 132 2.46 -23.86 -11.84
N GLN A 133 3.25 -24.67 -11.16
CA GLN A 133 4.71 -24.54 -11.15
C GLN A 133 5.28 -25.34 -12.31
N ASP A 134 6.13 -24.70 -13.11
CA ASP A 134 6.92 -25.41 -14.12
C ASP A 134 8.08 -26.20 -13.48
N ASP A 135 8.80 -26.98 -14.29
CA ASP A 135 9.95 -27.79 -13.83
C ASP A 135 11.08 -26.95 -13.21
N SER A 136 11.09 -25.63 -13.43
CA SER A 136 12.04 -24.69 -12.84
C SER A 136 11.54 -24.06 -11.52
N GLY A 137 10.36 -24.46 -11.05
CA GLY A 137 9.71 -23.90 -9.86
C GLY A 137 9.12 -22.50 -10.07
N ILE A 138 9.01 -22.05 -11.33
CA ILE A 138 8.41 -20.75 -11.65
C ILE A 138 6.90 -20.95 -11.78
N GLU A 139 6.15 -20.15 -11.02
CA GLU A 139 4.69 -20.12 -11.11
C GLU A 139 4.25 -19.49 -12.44
N ARG A 140 3.31 -20.17 -13.10
CA ARG A 140 2.65 -19.73 -14.34
C ARG A 140 1.16 -19.91 -14.22
N LEU A 141 0.41 -18.94 -14.72
CA LEU A 141 -1.03 -19.06 -14.93
C LEU A 141 -1.30 -19.95 -16.14
N VAL A 142 -2.13 -20.97 -15.92
CA VAL A 142 -2.68 -21.84 -16.94
C VAL A 142 -4.19 -21.63 -16.99
N LEU A 143 -4.76 -21.60 -18.19
CA LEU A 143 -6.19 -21.50 -18.41
C LEU A 143 -6.87 -22.84 -18.10
N ARG A 144 -7.89 -22.82 -17.24
CA ARG A 144 -8.77 -23.98 -17.03
C ARG A 144 -9.71 -24.12 -18.22
N ALA A 145 -9.62 -25.24 -18.92
CA ALA A 145 -10.51 -25.52 -20.04
C ALA A 145 -11.95 -25.77 -19.54
N LEU A 146 -12.90 -24.98 -20.04
CA LEU A 146 -14.33 -25.18 -19.83
C LEU A 146 -14.94 -25.91 -21.04
N GLU A 147 -15.45 -27.13 -20.84
CA GLU A 147 -16.01 -27.96 -21.92
C GLU A 147 -17.38 -27.46 -22.42
N ALA A 148 -18.18 -26.86 -21.54
CA ALA A 148 -19.48 -26.28 -21.86
C ALA A 148 -19.70 -25.03 -21.01
N TYR A 149 -19.30 -23.87 -21.52
CA TYR A 149 -19.55 -22.59 -20.87
C TYR A 149 -20.52 -21.74 -21.71
N VAL A 150 -21.42 -21.07 -21.00
CA VAL A 150 -22.32 -20.06 -21.53
C VAL A 150 -22.29 -18.88 -20.57
N ARG A 151 -22.07 -17.67 -21.09
CA ARG A 151 -22.18 -16.44 -20.29
C ARG A 151 -23.62 -15.97 -20.31
N SER A 152 -24.34 -16.25 -19.23
CA SER A 152 -25.73 -15.83 -19.10
C SER A 152 -25.86 -14.30 -19.05
N ALA A 153 -26.92 -13.77 -19.64
CA ALA A 153 -27.23 -12.35 -19.60
C ALA A 153 -27.42 -11.85 -18.15
N ASP A 154 -27.99 -12.66 -17.27
CA ASP A 154 -28.20 -12.33 -15.86
C ASP A 154 -26.87 -12.15 -15.11
N ALA A 155 -25.90 -13.04 -15.33
CA ALA A 155 -24.56 -12.91 -14.76
C ALA A 155 -23.85 -11.65 -15.26
N GLN A 156 -23.96 -11.34 -16.56
CA GLN A 156 -23.41 -10.11 -17.13
C GLN A 156 -24.05 -8.86 -16.50
N ALA A 157 -25.38 -8.84 -16.35
CA ALA A 157 -26.10 -7.73 -15.72
C ALA A 157 -25.67 -7.54 -14.26
N HIS A 158 -25.53 -8.63 -13.51
CA HIS A 158 -25.04 -8.61 -12.14
C HIS A 158 -23.60 -8.07 -12.05
N THR A 159 -22.71 -8.49 -12.96
CA THR A 159 -21.35 -7.96 -13.07
C THR A 159 -21.36 -6.44 -13.27
N LEU A 160 -22.17 -5.93 -14.20
CA LEU A 160 -22.28 -4.49 -14.45
C LEU A 160 -22.81 -3.73 -13.22
N GLN A 161 -23.80 -4.27 -12.50
CA GLN A 161 -24.30 -3.67 -11.26
C GLN A 161 -23.21 -3.58 -10.17
N GLN A 162 -22.36 -4.61 -10.05
CA GLN A 162 -21.25 -4.59 -9.10
C GLN A 162 -20.17 -3.57 -9.48
N ILE A 163 -19.91 -3.41 -10.78
CA ILE A 163 -19.01 -2.37 -11.31
C ILE A 163 -19.58 -0.98 -11.01
N ASP A 164 -20.86 -0.74 -11.27
CA ASP A 164 -21.51 0.55 -10.96
C ASP A 164 -21.41 0.90 -9.48
N SER A 165 -21.64 -0.09 -8.61
CA SER A 165 -21.53 0.09 -7.17
C SER A 165 -20.11 0.47 -6.75
N PHE A 166 -19.11 -0.21 -7.32
CA PHE A 166 -17.69 0.08 -7.08
C PHE A 166 -17.28 1.47 -7.60
N VAL A 167 -17.72 1.83 -8.80
CA VAL A 167 -17.43 3.12 -9.43
C VAL A 167 -18.13 4.26 -8.69
N HIS A 168 -19.34 4.05 -8.20
CA HIS A 168 -20.05 5.03 -7.37
C HIS A 168 -19.27 5.33 -6.08
N GLU A 169 -18.72 4.29 -5.46
CA GLU A 169 -17.99 4.42 -4.20
C GLU A 169 -16.60 5.07 -4.35
N PHE A 170 -15.85 4.68 -5.38
CA PHE A 170 -14.43 5.03 -5.51
C PHE A 170 -14.08 5.91 -6.72
N GLY A 171 -14.96 6.03 -7.70
CA GLY A 171 -14.66 6.64 -9.01
C GLY A 171 -14.36 8.14 -8.99
N THR A 172 -14.65 8.83 -7.88
CA THR A 172 -14.29 10.26 -7.70
C THR A 172 -13.03 10.46 -6.86
N ASP A 173 -12.47 9.40 -6.28
CA ASP A 173 -11.27 9.47 -5.45
C ASP A 173 -10.01 9.50 -6.33
N PHE A 174 -9.26 10.61 -6.27
CA PHE A 174 -8.02 10.78 -7.01
C PHE A 174 -6.98 9.68 -6.73
N ALA A 175 -6.98 9.12 -5.51
CA ALA A 175 -6.05 8.05 -5.15
C ALA A 175 -6.32 6.74 -5.92
N THR A 176 -7.52 6.55 -6.47
CA THR A 176 -7.93 5.33 -7.19
C THR A 176 -7.84 5.50 -8.71
N HIS A 177 -7.64 6.73 -9.21
CA HIS A 177 -7.55 7.01 -10.64
C HIS A 177 -6.50 6.17 -11.39
N PRO A 178 -5.29 5.88 -10.84
CA PRO A 178 -4.33 5.02 -11.53
C PRO A 178 -4.88 3.60 -11.80
N PHE A 179 -5.64 3.04 -10.85
CA PHE A 179 -6.30 1.75 -11.02
C PHE A 179 -7.32 1.78 -12.15
N PHE A 180 -8.22 2.78 -12.17
CA PHE A 180 -9.22 2.90 -13.23
C PHE A 180 -8.60 3.14 -14.60
N ALA A 181 -7.52 3.92 -14.67
CA ALA A 181 -6.80 4.17 -15.92
C ALA A 181 -6.16 2.89 -16.46
N GLY A 182 -5.53 2.09 -15.59
CA GLY A 182 -4.97 0.79 -15.94
C GLY A 182 -6.04 -0.22 -16.37
N LEU A 183 -7.14 -0.32 -15.62
CA LEU A 183 -8.28 -1.19 -15.94
C LEU A 183 -8.89 -0.83 -17.31
N HIS A 184 -9.10 0.46 -17.58
CA HIS A 184 -9.59 0.93 -18.88
C HIS A 184 -8.61 0.55 -20.00
N GLN A 185 -7.32 0.74 -19.80
CA GLN A 185 -6.30 0.41 -20.80
C GLN A 185 -6.27 -1.08 -21.12
N VAL A 186 -6.21 -1.96 -20.10
CA VAL A 186 -6.13 -3.40 -20.33
C VAL A 186 -7.39 -3.95 -20.99
N LEU A 187 -8.57 -3.46 -20.59
CA LEU A 187 -9.83 -3.85 -21.22
C LEU A 187 -9.87 -3.41 -22.68
N MET A 188 -9.53 -2.15 -22.98
CA MET A 188 -9.49 -1.63 -24.36
C MET A 188 -8.56 -2.43 -25.27
N VAL A 189 -7.36 -2.77 -24.79
CA VAL A 189 -6.40 -3.56 -25.58
C VAL A 189 -6.92 -4.97 -25.82
N ASN A 190 -7.54 -5.59 -24.81
CA ASN A 190 -8.10 -6.92 -24.97
C ASN A 190 -9.32 -6.96 -25.89
N ALA A 191 -10.17 -5.93 -25.91
CA ALA A 191 -11.37 -5.86 -26.76
C ALA A 191 -11.12 -5.96 -28.28
N THR A 192 -9.84 -5.94 -28.71
CA THR A 192 -9.46 -6.09 -30.12
C THR A 192 -8.43 -7.20 -30.33
N SER A 193 -8.12 -7.99 -29.29
CA SER A 193 -7.07 -9.01 -29.31
C SER A 193 -7.65 -10.43 -29.29
N ALA A 194 -7.06 -11.32 -30.10
CA ALA A 194 -7.39 -12.75 -30.10
C ALA A 194 -6.75 -13.52 -28.92
N THR A 195 -5.73 -12.94 -28.29
CA THR A 195 -5.07 -13.48 -27.08
C THR A 195 -5.19 -12.49 -25.93
N VAL A 196 -5.11 -13.00 -24.71
CA VAL A 196 -5.13 -12.18 -23.51
C VAL A 196 -3.87 -11.33 -23.47
N THR A 197 -4.06 -10.03 -23.27
CA THR A 197 -2.99 -9.12 -22.90
C THR A 197 -3.04 -8.88 -21.40
N ALA A 198 -1.95 -9.18 -20.70
CA ALA A 198 -1.83 -9.00 -19.27
C ALA A 198 -1.60 -7.52 -18.92
N TRP A 199 -2.19 -7.08 -17.81
CA TRP A 199 -1.86 -5.82 -17.15
C TRP A 199 -0.77 -6.06 -16.12
N LYS A 200 0.42 -5.48 -16.35
CA LYS A 200 1.50 -5.48 -15.36
C LYS A 200 1.29 -4.31 -14.41
N MET A 201 0.66 -4.57 -13.27
CA MET A 201 0.33 -3.57 -12.26
C MET A 201 1.30 -3.62 -11.08
N SER A 202 1.77 -2.45 -10.62
CA SER A 202 2.46 -2.32 -9.33
C SER A 202 1.48 -2.50 -8.15
N ASP A 203 1.84 -3.29 -7.14
CA ASP A 203 1.03 -3.47 -5.93
C ASP A 203 0.77 -2.13 -5.21
N ALA A 204 1.63 -1.12 -5.41
CA ALA A 204 1.45 0.23 -4.87
C ALA A 204 0.15 0.91 -5.35
N VAL A 205 -0.32 0.60 -6.56
CA VAL A 205 -1.57 1.14 -7.13
C VAL A 205 -2.77 0.75 -6.27
N LEU A 206 -2.71 -0.38 -5.58
CA LEU A 206 -3.76 -0.82 -4.67
C LEU A 206 -3.43 -0.41 -3.23
N VAL A 207 -2.24 -0.75 -2.74
CA VAL A 207 -1.84 -0.58 -1.33
C VAL A 207 -1.89 0.88 -0.88
N GLU A 208 -1.48 1.83 -1.73
CA GLU A 208 -1.43 3.24 -1.38
C GLU A 208 -2.80 3.94 -1.50
N SER A 209 -3.77 3.33 -2.18
CA SER A 209 -5.15 3.85 -2.31
C SER A 209 -6.03 3.53 -1.09
N GLY A 210 -5.50 2.80 -0.11
CA GLY A 210 -6.12 2.59 1.20
C GLY A 210 -6.78 1.23 1.38
N PRO A 211 -6.93 0.77 2.65
CA PRO A 211 -7.26 -0.61 2.97
C PRO A 211 -8.66 -1.06 2.52
N ARG A 212 -9.64 -0.14 2.50
CA ARG A 212 -11.00 -0.41 2.02
C ARG A 212 -11.01 -0.60 0.51
N PHE A 213 -10.30 0.28 -0.22
CA PHE A 213 -10.20 0.18 -1.67
C PHE A 213 -9.50 -1.11 -2.10
N VAL A 214 -8.39 -1.47 -1.45
CA VAL A 214 -7.68 -2.75 -1.70
C VAL A 214 -8.64 -3.93 -1.70
N GLU A 215 -9.47 -4.04 -0.67
CA GLU A 215 -10.37 -5.18 -0.49
C GLU A 215 -11.42 -5.26 -1.61
N GLU A 216 -12.10 -4.16 -1.88
CA GLU A 216 -13.13 -4.10 -2.93
C GLU A 216 -12.52 -4.20 -4.34
N ALA A 217 -11.31 -3.67 -4.56
CA ALA A 217 -10.61 -3.78 -5.84
C ALA A 217 -10.20 -5.22 -6.12
N LEU A 218 -9.72 -5.97 -5.12
CA LEU A 218 -9.42 -7.40 -5.27
C LEU A 218 -10.67 -8.21 -5.55
N LYS A 219 -11.78 -7.89 -4.87
CA LYS A 219 -13.08 -8.53 -5.14
C LYS A 219 -13.56 -8.21 -6.56
N LEU A 220 -13.44 -6.97 -7.00
CA LEU A 220 -13.79 -6.57 -8.36
C LEU A 220 -12.95 -7.34 -9.39
N LEU A 221 -11.62 -7.32 -9.26
CA LEU A 221 -10.74 -7.98 -10.21
C LEU A 221 -10.97 -9.49 -10.23
N VAL A 222 -10.92 -10.16 -9.08
CA VAL A 222 -10.89 -11.63 -9.02
C VAL A 222 -12.28 -12.26 -9.01
N ASN A 223 -13.24 -11.69 -8.29
CA ASN A 223 -14.54 -12.35 -8.12
C ASN A 223 -15.59 -11.86 -9.12
N VAL A 224 -15.52 -10.59 -9.53
CA VAL A 224 -16.51 -9.98 -10.43
C VAL A 224 -16.05 -10.08 -11.88
N LEU A 225 -14.82 -9.65 -12.17
CA LEU A 225 -14.25 -9.66 -13.52
C LEU A 225 -13.46 -10.95 -13.83
N ASN A 226 -13.29 -11.81 -12.84
CA ASN A 226 -12.60 -13.10 -12.94
C ASN A 226 -11.16 -13.04 -13.47
N PHE A 227 -10.44 -11.96 -13.17
CA PHE A 227 -9.04 -11.78 -13.55
C PHE A 227 -8.16 -12.81 -12.84
N GLY A 228 -7.33 -13.51 -13.62
CA GLY A 228 -6.22 -14.29 -13.10
C GLY A 228 -5.07 -13.39 -12.70
N HIS A 229 -4.28 -13.79 -11.71
CA HIS A 229 -3.06 -13.06 -11.36
C HIS A 229 -1.89 -13.97 -11.01
N GLN A 230 -0.69 -13.50 -11.32
CA GLN A 230 0.58 -14.10 -10.92
C GLN A 230 1.59 -13.03 -10.54
N SER A 231 2.38 -13.33 -9.51
CA SER A 231 3.60 -12.58 -9.28
C SER A 231 4.68 -13.17 -10.18
N PRO A 232 5.38 -12.37 -11.00
CA PRO A 232 6.64 -12.79 -11.59
C PRO A 232 7.54 -13.29 -10.45
N GLY A 233 8.11 -14.48 -10.60
CA GLY A 233 8.94 -15.11 -9.59
C GLY A 233 10.00 -14.12 -9.09
N THR A 234 10.04 -13.89 -7.78
CA THR A 234 11.09 -13.10 -7.17
C THR A 234 12.39 -13.90 -7.29
N PRO A 235 13.46 -13.38 -7.93
CA PRO A 235 14.75 -14.03 -7.79
C PRO A 235 15.08 -14.05 -6.29
N SER A 236 15.18 -15.27 -5.76
CA SER A 236 15.69 -15.55 -4.43
C SER A 236 16.99 -14.76 -4.21
N SER A 237 17.10 -14.15 -3.02
CA SER A 237 18.26 -13.42 -2.49
C SER A 237 18.40 -11.94 -2.89
N SER A 238 17.79 -11.08 -2.09
CA SER A 238 18.58 -10.09 -1.37
C SER A 238 17.87 -9.72 -0.08
N GLN A 239 18.58 -9.79 1.05
CA GLN A 239 18.16 -9.14 2.29
C GLN A 239 18.26 -7.62 2.10
N SER A 240 17.50 -7.07 1.16
CA SER A 240 17.41 -5.63 1.01
C SER A 240 16.61 -5.08 2.18
N SER A 241 17.17 -4.09 2.87
CA SER A 241 16.45 -3.34 3.91
C SER A 241 15.33 -2.46 3.33
N THR A 242 15.23 -2.35 2.00
CA THR A 242 14.21 -1.55 1.32
C THR A 242 12.87 -2.29 1.23
N VAL A 243 11.77 -1.52 1.28
CA VAL A 243 10.42 -2.05 1.02
C VAL A 243 10.36 -2.57 -0.41
N GLU A 244 10.08 -3.85 -0.59
CA GLU A 244 9.93 -4.46 -1.90
C GLU A 244 8.50 -4.24 -2.41
N VAL A 245 8.32 -3.27 -3.30
CA VAL A 245 7.07 -3.08 -4.03
C VAL A 245 7.07 -4.04 -5.22
N ARG A 246 6.16 -5.02 -5.21
CA ARG A 246 6.04 -6.02 -6.27
C ARG A 246 5.21 -5.48 -7.44
N SER A 247 5.41 -6.07 -8.60
CA SER A 247 4.49 -5.93 -9.73
C SER A 247 3.90 -7.28 -10.07
N ARG A 248 2.61 -7.33 -10.37
CA ARG A 248 1.88 -8.55 -10.74
C ARG A 248 1.37 -8.46 -12.16
N LEU A 249 1.27 -9.61 -12.81
CA LEU A 249 0.57 -9.74 -14.07
C LEU A 249 -0.87 -10.14 -13.77
N TRP A 250 -1.80 -9.31 -14.22
CA TRP A 250 -3.24 -9.50 -14.13
C TRP A 250 -3.80 -9.80 -15.51
N LEU A 251 -4.44 -10.94 -15.69
CA LEU A 251 -4.97 -11.42 -16.95
C LEU A 251 -6.48 -11.36 -16.90
N ILE A 252 -7.12 -10.75 -17.89
CA ILE A 252 -8.58 -10.70 -17.96
C ILE A 252 -9.16 -12.12 -18.08
N ASP A 253 -10.44 -12.28 -17.77
CA ASP A 253 -11.15 -13.51 -18.09
C ASP A 253 -11.10 -13.79 -19.62
N PRO A 254 -10.46 -14.89 -20.06
CA PRO A 254 -10.31 -15.19 -21.49
C PRO A 254 -11.66 -15.56 -22.14
N TYR A 255 -12.66 -15.89 -21.33
CA TYR A 255 -14.02 -16.17 -21.77
C TYR A 255 -14.90 -14.92 -21.87
N MET A 256 -14.40 -13.73 -21.50
CA MET A 256 -15.12 -12.47 -21.69
C MET A 256 -15.08 -12.05 -23.16
N SER A 257 -16.24 -11.77 -23.75
CA SER A 257 -16.34 -11.33 -25.15
C SER A 257 -15.99 -9.86 -25.34
N ASP A 258 -15.69 -9.46 -26.58
CA ASP A 258 -15.43 -8.06 -26.90
C ASP A 258 -16.65 -7.16 -26.59
N ALA A 259 -17.87 -7.67 -26.80
CA ALA A 259 -19.11 -6.96 -26.48
C ALA A 259 -19.29 -6.75 -24.97
N GLU A 260 -18.95 -7.75 -24.16
CA GLU A 260 -18.98 -7.64 -22.69
C GLU A 260 -17.91 -6.65 -22.20
N ILE A 261 -16.68 -6.73 -22.71
CA ILE A 261 -15.60 -5.77 -22.39
C ILE A 261 -16.03 -4.34 -22.71
N LEU A 262 -16.58 -4.10 -23.91
CA LEU A 262 -17.06 -2.78 -24.32
C LEU A 262 -18.25 -2.31 -23.48
N SER A 263 -19.06 -3.22 -22.95
CA SER A 263 -20.13 -2.88 -22.01
C SER A 263 -19.54 -2.44 -20.68
N ILE A 264 -18.62 -3.21 -20.09
CA ILE A 264 -17.90 -2.85 -18.86
C ILE A 264 -17.24 -1.48 -18.96
N LEU A 265 -16.56 -1.19 -20.07
CA LEU A 265 -15.88 0.09 -20.30
C LEU A 265 -16.83 1.30 -20.21
N LYS A 266 -18.11 1.15 -20.55
CA LYS A 266 -19.11 2.24 -20.45
C LYS A 266 -19.50 2.57 -19.00
N HIS A 267 -19.30 1.63 -18.08
CA HIS A 267 -19.60 1.78 -16.66
C HIS A 267 -18.39 2.31 -15.87
N LEU A 268 -17.18 2.28 -16.43
CA LEU A 268 -16.00 2.86 -15.81
C LEU A 268 -15.99 4.40 -15.94
N PRO A 269 -15.30 5.12 -15.03
CA PRO A 269 -15.07 6.55 -15.18
C PRO A 269 -14.45 6.86 -16.56
N PRO A 270 -14.95 7.89 -17.28
CA PRO A 270 -14.38 8.25 -18.57
C PRO A 270 -12.89 8.58 -18.44
N ALA A 271 -12.07 8.03 -19.34
CA ALA A 271 -10.60 8.20 -19.28
C ALA A 271 -10.16 9.67 -19.20
N GLY A 272 -10.88 10.59 -19.87
CA GLY A 272 -10.59 12.03 -19.83
C GLY A 272 -10.85 12.71 -18.47
N ARG A 273 -11.55 12.06 -17.53
CA ARG A 273 -11.77 12.55 -16.16
C ARG A 273 -10.71 12.03 -15.17
N LEU A 274 -9.94 11.01 -15.56
CA LEU A 274 -8.90 10.43 -14.73
C LEU A 274 -7.63 11.28 -14.81
N GLN A 275 -7.18 11.80 -13.67
CA GLN A 275 -6.01 12.67 -13.59
C GLN A 275 -4.67 11.92 -13.62
N ALA A 276 -4.69 10.59 -13.59
CA ALA A 276 -3.50 9.75 -13.62
C ALA A 276 -3.25 9.22 -15.03
N ARG A 277 -1.97 9.19 -15.43
CA ARG A 277 -1.55 8.34 -16.55
C ARG A 277 -1.53 6.88 -16.07
N PRO A 278 -1.79 5.90 -16.94
CA PRO A 278 -1.50 4.52 -16.61
C PRO A 278 -0.01 4.41 -16.32
N THR A 279 0.36 4.19 -15.05
CA THR A 279 1.76 4.00 -14.63
C THR A 279 2.32 2.64 -15.06
N ASP A 280 1.47 1.82 -15.66
CA ASP A 280 1.66 0.39 -15.86
C ASP A 280 1.76 0.03 -17.34
N SER A 281 2.34 -1.13 -17.62
CA SER A 281 2.52 -1.65 -18.98
C SER A 281 1.56 -2.81 -19.25
N VAL A 282 1.11 -2.92 -20.49
CA VAL A 282 0.46 -4.12 -21.00
C VAL A 282 1.50 -5.10 -21.56
N GLN A 283 1.31 -6.39 -21.36
CA GLN A 283 2.21 -7.44 -21.84
C GLN A 283 1.40 -8.48 -22.63
N ALA A 284 1.80 -8.73 -23.88
CA ALA A 284 1.21 -9.78 -24.69
C ALA A 284 1.45 -11.16 -24.05
N THR A 285 0.46 -12.03 -24.14
CA THR A 285 0.56 -13.43 -23.69
C THR A 285 0.09 -14.37 -24.79
N ASP A 286 0.43 -15.65 -24.63
CA ASP A 286 -0.01 -16.72 -25.54
C ASP A 286 -1.36 -17.33 -25.12
N VAL A 287 -2.03 -16.79 -24.10
CA VAL A 287 -3.32 -17.31 -23.61
C VAL A 287 -4.41 -16.94 -24.61
N PRO A 288 -5.12 -17.90 -25.22
CA PRO A 288 -6.17 -17.61 -26.19
C PRO A 288 -7.41 -17.01 -25.51
N ARG A 289 -8.18 -16.20 -26.25
CA ARG A 289 -9.52 -15.73 -25.86
C ARG A 289 -10.60 -16.52 -26.62
N PRO A 290 -11.02 -17.70 -26.14
CA PRO A 290 -11.96 -18.57 -26.86
C PRO A 290 -13.32 -17.92 -27.12
N ASN A 291 -13.74 -16.94 -26.29
CA ASN A 291 -15.00 -16.24 -26.49
C ASN A 291 -14.86 -14.81 -27.05
N ALA A 292 -13.75 -14.43 -27.69
CA ALA A 292 -13.55 -13.05 -28.14
C ALA A 292 -14.74 -12.50 -28.95
N ARG A 293 -15.33 -13.35 -29.81
CA ARG A 293 -16.46 -13.03 -30.69
C ARG A 293 -17.86 -13.17 -30.04
N GLY A 294 -17.94 -13.59 -28.77
CA GLY A 294 -19.22 -13.77 -28.07
C GLY A 294 -20.03 -14.98 -28.53
N GLU A 295 -19.39 -15.99 -29.13
CA GLU A 295 -20.06 -17.22 -29.59
C GLU A 295 -20.68 -18.02 -28.43
N HIS A 296 -20.19 -17.81 -27.21
CA HIS A 296 -20.67 -18.43 -25.98
C HIS A 296 -21.45 -17.46 -25.08
N ASP A 297 -21.77 -16.27 -25.58
CA ASP A 297 -22.67 -15.36 -24.88
C ASP A 297 -24.11 -15.84 -25.09
N GLU A 298 -24.91 -15.83 -24.02
CA GLU A 298 -26.32 -16.18 -24.12
C GLU A 298 -27.01 -15.24 -25.12
N GLN A 299 -27.63 -15.83 -26.14
CA GLN A 299 -28.36 -15.05 -27.13
C GLN A 299 -29.58 -14.43 -26.47
N GLN A 300 -29.52 -13.13 -26.17
CA GLN A 300 -30.71 -12.40 -25.72
C GLN A 300 -31.81 -12.54 -26.75
N SER A 301 -33.00 -12.93 -26.29
CA SER A 301 -34.18 -13.04 -27.13
C SER A 301 -34.51 -11.69 -27.77
N PHE A 302 -35.12 -11.71 -28.96
CA PHE A 302 -35.51 -10.50 -29.70
C PHE A 302 -36.30 -9.50 -28.81
N PHE A 303 -37.16 -9.99 -27.92
CA PHE A 303 -37.97 -9.16 -27.03
C PHE A 303 -37.14 -8.46 -25.94
N GLN A 304 -36.11 -9.11 -25.39
CA GLN A 304 -35.23 -8.49 -24.39
C GLN A 304 -34.34 -7.38 -24.97
N ARG A 305 -33.99 -7.47 -26.26
CA ARG A 305 -33.18 -6.44 -26.95
C ARG A 305 -33.92 -5.14 -27.26
N TRP A 306 -35.25 -5.20 -27.39
CA TRP A 306 -36.04 -4.10 -27.96
C TRP A 306 -37.23 -3.64 -27.10
N CYS A 307 -37.64 -4.42 -26.09
CA CYS A 307 -38.71 -4.05 -25.19
C CYS A 307 -38.16 -3.91 -23.77
N VAL A 308 -37.61 -2.73 -23.47
CA VAL A 308 -37.57 -2.25 -22.07
C VAL A 308 -39.02 -1.97 -21.71
N ILE A 309 -39.58 -2.74 -20.76
CA ILE A 309 -40.91 -2.46 -20.22
C ILE A 309 -40.84 -1.05 -19.63
N LEU A 310 -41.64 -0.14 -20.20
CA LEU A 310 -41.82 1.25 -19.75
C LEU A 310 -42.43 1.33 -18.35
#